data_AF-A0A956K5L9-F1
#
_entry.id   AF-A0A956K5L9-F1
#
_cell.length_a   1.000
_cell.length_b   1.000
_cell.length_c   1.000
_cell.angle_alpha   90.00
_cell.angle_beta   90.00
_cell.angle_gamma   90.00
#
_symmetry.space_group_name_H-M   'P 1'
#
loop_
_entity.id
_entity.type
_entity.pdbx_description
1 polymer ?
#
loop_
_entity_poly.entity_id
_entity_poly.type
_entity_poly.pdbx_seq_one_letter_code
_entity_poly.pdbx_strand_id
1 'polypeptide(L)'
;MRRLSWRLGSGLLLLSVVACGPAEGGDRGDVGESGVNPTLGDEASTSSGDSTVDTDASSSGTDNGSTGTTTAGTSSDDGSGPKFDLNPLPDADEPGGGEIGIPADCNTAADVASAVGCLFFGLDLDNLADGEFQQFGFIVSNVQTDIPATAYVEVKNGNTWSIASGPQVIQPLDSFSFLLPDNHQEGSGIKAGGAYRITSDTPVVAYQFNPIDGQLSYTTDASLLYPVASWT
;
A
#
# COMPACT_ATOMS: atom_id res chain seq x y z
N MET A 1 -39.24 57.82 -4.46
CA MET A 1 -38.63 57.42 -5.76
C MET A 1 -37.51 56.44 -5.40
N ARG A 2 -37.42 55.17 -5.79
CA ARG A 2 -37.79 54.45 -7.01
C ARG A 2 -38.27 53.04 -6.62
N ARG A 3 -39.19 52.48 -7.40
CA ARG A 3 -39.71 51.11 -7.30
C ARG A 3 -38.77 50.16 -8.04
N LEU A 4 -38.51 48.97 -7.51
CA LEU A 4 -37.92 47.86 -8.26
C LEU A 4 -38.88 46.67 -8.20
N SER A 5 -39.33 46.26 -9.38
CA SER A 5 -40.37 45.28 -9.65
C SER A 5 -39.81 43.85 -9.65
N TRP A 6 -40.43 42.96 -8.89
CA TRP A 6 -40.25 41.52 -8.98
C TRP A 6 -41.10 40.97 -10.13
N ARG A 7 -40.52 40.18 -11.05
CA ARG A 7 -41.27 39.35 -11.99
C ARG A 7 -41.03 37.89 -11.66
N LEU A 8 -42.08 37.24 -11.16
CA LEU A 8 -42.24 35.79 -11.14
C LEU A 8 -42.39 35.30 -12.58
N GLY A 9 -41.55 34.36 -13.00
CA GLY A 9 -41.71 33.58 -14.22
C GLY A 9 -42.04 32.14 -13.88
N SER A 10 -43.32 31.77 -14.01
CA SER A 10 -43.78 30.38 -14.07
C SER A 10 -43.21 29.71 -15.31
N GLY A 11 -42.36 28.69 -15.10
CA GLY A 11 -41.86 27.78 -16.12
C GLY A 11 -42.54 26.42 -16.00
N LEU A 12 -43.10 25.98 -17.12
CA LEU A 12 -44.08 24.92 -17.30
C LEU A 12 -43.54 23.51 -17.02
N LEU A 13 -44.40 22.71 -16.39
CA LEU A 13 -44.30 21.28 -16.11
C LEU A 13 -44.32 20.45 -17.42
N LEU A 14 -43.35 19.56 -17.63
CA LEU A 14 -43.42 18.47 -18.62
C LEU A 14 -43.04 17.16 -17.94
N LEU A 15 -44.08 16.43 -17.53
CA LEU A 15 -44.01 15.12 -16.90
C LEU A 15 -44.34 14.07 -17.98
N SER A 16 -43.33 13.36 -18.48
CA SER A 16 -43.51 12.26 -19.43
C SER A 16 -43.73 10.94 -18.67
N VAL A 17 -44.98 10.48 -18.67
CA VAL A 17 -45.42 9.17 -18.16
C VAL A 17 -45.23 8.13 -19.28
N VAL A 18 -44.42 7.10 -19.03
CA VAL A 18 -44.44 5.85 -19.80
C VAL A 18 -45.02 4.77 -18.90
N ALA A 19 -46.12 4.17 -19.35
CA ALA A 19 -46.87 3.12 -18.67
C ALA A 19 -46.43 1.72 -19.12
N CYS A 20 -46.73 0.76 -18.25
CA CYS A 20 -46.39 -0.66 -18.23
C CYS A 20 -47.20 -1.52 -19.22
N GLY A 21 -46.65 -2.68 -19.61
CA GLY A 21 -47.38 -3.79 -20.24
C GLY A 21 -46.66 -5.14 -20.02
N PRO A 22 -47.34 -6.20 -19.53
CA PRO A 22 -46.74 -7.48 -19.16
C PRO A 22 -46.76 -8.51 -20.30
N ALA A 23 -45.89 -9.52 -20.22
CA ALA A 23 -46.07 -10.78 -20.92
C ALA A 23 -45.82 -11.93 -19.94
N GLU A 24 -46.91 -12.62 -19.60
CA GLU A 24 -46.97 -13.85 -18.82
C GLU A 24 -46.72 -15.08 -19.71
N GLY A 25 -46.10 -16.11 -19.12
CA GLY A 25 -46.58 -17.49 -19.24
C GLY A 25 -45.92 -18.41 -20.28
N GLY A 26 -45.18 -19.41 -19.79
CA GLY A 26 -44.74 -20.57 -20.58
C GLY A 26 -43.96 -21.59 -19.75
N ASP A 27 -44.71 -22.42 -19.01
CA ASP A 27 -44.29 -23.47 -18.07
C ASP A 27 -43.85 -24.79 -18.78
N ARG A 28 -43.08 -25.60 -18.04
CA ARG A 28 -42.87 -27.08 -18.10
C ARG A 28 -41.73 -27.69 -18.91
N GLY A 29 -40.93 -28.51 -18.21
CA GLY A 29 -40.40 -29.76 -18.78
C GLY A 29 -39.05 -30.25 -18.25
N ASP A 30 -39.05 -30.85 -17.07
CA ASP A 30 -38.03 -31.74 -16.49
C ASP A 30 -37.80 -33.01 -17.36
N VAL A 31 -36.53 -33.43 -17.56
CA VAL A 31 -35.95 -34.75 -17.20
C VAL A 31 -34.49 -34.90 -17.65
N GLY A 32 -33.61 -35.37 -16.75
CA GLY A 32 -32.64 -36.43 -17.07
C GLY A 32 -31.13 -36.13 -17.09
N GLU A 33 -30.52 -36.12 -15.90
CA GLU A 33 -29.34 -36.92 -15.49
C GLU A 33 -28.11 -37.09 -16.41
N SER A 34 -26.97 -36.54 -15.98
CA SER A 34 -25.63 -37.16 -15.84
C SER A 34 -24.65 -36.02 -15.47
N GLY A 35 -24.01 -35.91 -14.30
CA GLY A 35 -23.58 -36.91 -13.34
C GLY A 35 -22.05 -36.86 -13.26
N VAL A 36 -21.47 -35.95 -12.47
CA VAL A 36 -20.15 -36.10 -11.81
C VAL A 36 -20.00 -35.06 -10.70
N ASN A 37 -20.08 -35.54 -9.46
CA ASN A 37 -19.72 -34.85 -8.23
C ASN A 37 -18.59 -35.70 -7.61
N PRO A 38 -17.38 -35.18 -7.34
CA PRO A 38 -16.37 -35.96 -6.65
C PRO A 38 -16.62 -35.88 -5.14
N THR A 39 -17.31 -36.89 -4.62
CA THR A 39 -17.39 -37.15 -3.18
C THR A 39 -16.14 -37.90 -2.72
N LEU A 40 -15.67 -37.49 -1.55
CA LEU A 40 -14.66 -38.08 -0.68
C LEU A 40 -14.74 -39.62 -0.62
N GLY A 41 -13.61 -40.29 -0.79
CA GLY A 41 -13.44 -41.72 -0.59
C GLY A 41 -12.58 -42.00 0.63
N ASP A 42 -13.22 -42.51 1.69
CA ASP A 42 -12.60 -43.31 2.75
C ASP A 42 -12.45 -44.75 2.23
N GLU A 43 -11.23 -45.27 2.20
CA GLU A 43 -10.97 -46.72 2.18
C GLU A 43 -9.85 -47.01 3.17
N ALA A 44 -10.25 -47.58 4.30
CA ALA A 44 -9.35 -48.14 5.30
C ALA A 44 -8.84 -49.50 4.83
N SER A 45 -7.52 -49.68 4.82
CA SER A 45 -6.88 -50.99 4.93
C SER A 45 -5.59 -50.87 5.73
N THR A 46 -5.61 -51.50 6.90
CA THR A 46 -4.57 -51.64 7.90
C THR A 46 -3.35 -52.42 7.40
N SER A 47 -2.15 -51.89 7.66
CA SER A 47 -0.95 -52.68 7.94
C SER A 47 0.06 -51.85 8.73
N SER A 48 0.49 -52.41 9.85
CA SER A 48 1.25 -51.80 10.94
C SER A 48 2.66 -51.32 10.56
N GLY A 49 3.06 -50.18 11.12
CA GLY A 49 4.43 -49.66 11.10
C GLY A 49 4.62 -48.63 12.20
N ASP A 50 5.28 -49.07 13.26
CA ASP A 50 5.67 -48.38 14.50
C ASP A 50 6.34 -47.02 14.28
N SER A 51 5.93 -46.00 15.04
CA SER A 51 6.64 -44.71 15.12
C SER A 51 6.34 -44.03 16.46
N THR A 52 7.40 -43.88 17.25
CA THR A 52 7.46 -43.27 18.58
C THR A 52 7.21 -41.76 18.51
N VAL A 53 6.41 -41.27 19.45
CA VAL A 53 6.12 -39.84 19.66
C VAL A 53 7.12 -39.29 20.66
N ASP A 54 7.96 -38.33 20.24
CA ASP A 54 8.77 -37.53 21.17
C ASP A 54 8.00 -36.26 21.55
N THR A 55 7.61 -36.19 22.82
CA THR A 55 7.19 -34.99 23.53
C THR A 55 8.42 -34.34 24.15
N ASP A 56 8.76 -33.11 23.73
CA ASP A 56 9.73 -32.29 24.45
C ASP A 56 9.06 -31.17 25.25
N ALA A 57 9.42 -31.18 26.53
CA ALA A 57 8.78 -30.47 27.61
C ALA A 57 9.27 -29.01 27.72
N SER A 58 8.32 -28.14 28.01
CA SER A 58 8.59 -26.80 28.55
C SER A 58 9.22 -26.91 29.93
N SER A 59 10.36 -26.25 30.14
CA SER A 59 10.88 -26.00 31.49
C SER A 59 11.02 -24.50 31.73
N SER A 60 10.33 -24.06 32.77
CA SER A 60 10.40 -22.74 33.37
C SER A 60 11.69 -22.58 34.16
N GLY A 61 12.48 -21.55 33.86
CA GLY A 61 13.58 -21.08 34.71
C GLY A 61 13.45 -19.57 34.91
N THR A 62 13.14 -19.16 36.14
CA THR A 62 13.21 -17.78 36.62
C THR A 62 14.66 -17.50 37.01
N ASP A 63 15.23 -16.36 36.64
CA ASP A 63 16.15 -15.63 37.52
C ASP A 63 16.41 -14.19 37.06
N ASN A 64 16.73 -13.39 38.07
CA ASN A 64 16.67 -11.94 38.19
C ASN A 64 17.91 -11.24 37.61
N GLY A 65 17.80 -9.93 37.38
CA GLY A 65 18.72 -9.13 36.56
C GLY A 65 20.21 -9.16 36.88
N SER A 66 21.02 -8.88 35.85
CA SER A 66 22.39 -8.41 36.00
C SER A 66 22.77 -7.48 34.85
N THR A 67 23.09 -6.25 35.21
CA THR A 67 23.86 -5.27 34.44
C THR A 67 25.10 -5.95 33.84
N GLY A 68 25.30 -5.84 32.53
CA GLY A 68 26.34 -6.55 31.80
C GLY A 68 27.00 -5.70 30.74
N THR A 69 28.08 -5.04 31.16
CA THR A 69 29.12 -4.35 30.40
C THR A 69 29.47 -4.98 29.05
N THR A 70 29.56 -4.15 28.01
CA THR A 70 30.06 -4.48 26.66
C THR A 70 31.50 -5.03 26.72
N THR A 71 31.66 -6.33 26.52
CA THR A 71 32.94 -6.92 26.11
C THR A 71 32.76 -7.43 24.69
N ALA A 72 33.58 -6.90 23.77
CA ALA A 72 33.61 -7.27 22.37
C ALA A 72 33.73 -8.80 22.22
N GLY A 73 32.72 -9.41 21.60
CA GLY A 73 32.75 -10.81 21.24
C GLY A 73 33.67 -11.04 20.05
N THR A 74 34.91 -11.47 20.29
CA THR A 74 35.69 -12.19 19.30
C THR A 74 35.00 -13.54 19.09
N SER A 75 34.29 -13.73 17.98
CA SER A 75 33.63 -14.99 17.67
C SER A 75 34.66 -16.09 17.49
N SER A 76 34.70 -17.04 18.42
CA SER A 76 35.41 -18.31 18.25
C SER A 76 34.67 -19.18 17.24
N ASP A 77 35.42 -19.70 16.27
CA ASP A 77 34.99 -20.66 15.26
C ASP A 77 34.61 -22.00 15.88
N ASP A 78 33.31 -22.25 16.06
CA ASP A 78 32.76 -23.60 16.08
C ASP A 78 31.68 -23.69 14.99
N GLY A 79 32.13 -24.04 13.79
CA GLY A 79 31.31 -24.14 12.60
C GLY A 79 30.24 -25.21 12.72
N SER A 80 28.97 -24.80 12.74
CA SER A 80 27.83 -25.62 12.27
C SER A 80 26.55 -24.81 12.03
N GLY A 81 26.64 -23.51 11.77
CA GLY A 81 25.50 -22.66 11.44
C GLY A 81 25.84 -21.64 10.35
N PRO A 82 24.86 -21.15 9.57
CA PRO A 82 25.08 -20.05 8.67
C PRO A 82 25.55 -18.84 9.48
N LYS A 83 26.77 -18.37 9.20
CA LYS A 83 27.29 -17.13 9.78
C LYS A 83 26.75 -15.98 8.93
N PHE A 84 25.93 -15.14 9.54
CA PHE A 84 25.61 -13.84 8.98
C PHE A 84 26.76 -12.91 9.35
N ASP A 85 27.80 -12.89 8.51
CA ASP A 85 28.95 -11.98 8.62
C ASP A 85 28.54 -10.55 8.24
N LEU A 86 27.52 -10.02 8.92
CA LEU A 86 27.14 -8.62 8.79
C LEU A 86 28.15 -7.79 9.56
N ASN A 87 28.63 -6.70 8.94
CA ASN A 87 29.36 -5.68 9.66
C ASN A 87 28.57 -5.29 10.93
N PRO A 88 29.26 -5.00 12.06
CA PRO A 88 28.58 -4.53 13.26
C PRO A 88 27.62 -3.41 12.89
N LEU A 89 26.33 -3.63 13.16
CA LEU A 89 25.34 -2.57 13.01
C LEU A 89 25.76 -1.44 13.96
N PRO A 90 25.79 -0.18 13.50
CA PRO A 90 26.04 0.93 14.41
C PRO A 90 25.01 0.89 15.55
N ASP A 91 25.49 1.06 16.77
CA ASP A 91 24.66 1.01 17.97
C ASP A 91 23.53 2.06 17.90
N ALA A 92 22.37 1.74 18.48
CA ALA A 92 21.13 2.53 18.39
C ALA A 92 21.20 3.94 19.01
N ASP A 93 22.32 4.32 19.61
CA ASP A 93 22.59 5.66 20.14
C ASP A 93 23.24 6.60 19.11
N GLU A 94 23.66 6.08 17.95
CA GLU A 94 24.01 6.88 16.77
C GLU A 94 22.76 7.07 15.90
N PRO A 95 22.48 8.30 15.42
CA PRO A 95 21.25 8.59 14.69
C PRO A 95 21.12 7.67 13.48
N GLY A 96 20.15 6.75 13.58
CA GLY A 96 19.99 5.60 12.69
C GLY A 96 19.93 5.96 11.21
N GLY A 97 20.78 5.28 10.44
CA GLY A 97 20.87 5.34 8.98
C GLY A 97 22.29 4.97 8.60
N GLY A 98 22.49 3.85 7.92
CA GLY A 98 23.84 3.32 7.64
C GLY A 98 24.79 4.40 7.11
N GLU A 99 26.02 4.43 7.62
CA GLU A 99 27.18 5.32 7.33
C GLU A 99 26.95 6.86 7.20
N ILE A 100 25.76 7.35 6.88
CA ILE A 100 25.46 8.77 6.56
C ILE A 100 24.22 9.31 7.34
N GLY A 101 23.47 8.46 8.05
CA GLY A 101 22.28 8.89 8.79
C GLY A 101 21.12 9.31 7.88
N ILE A 102 20.07 9.89 8.46
CA ILE A 102 18.91 10.43 7.72
C ILE A 102 19.34 11.77 7.07
N PRO A 103 19.19 11.95 5.74
CA PRO A 103 19.47 13.23 5.10
C PRO A 103 18.59 14.35 5.67
N ALA A 104 19.20 15.47 6.05
CA ALA A 104 18.50 16.62 6.63
C ALA A 104 17.80 17.49 5.58
N ASP A 105 18.25 17.46 4.32
CA ASP A 105 17.72 18.28 3.24
C ASP A 105 17.71 17.54 1.89
N CYS A 106 16.93 18.06 0.93
CA CYS A 106 16.71 17.42 -0.36
C CYS A 106 17.95 17.35 -1.26
N ASN A 107 18.94 18.23 -1.10
CA ASN A 107 20.17 18.13 -1.89
C ASN A 107 21.02 16.99 -1.35
N THR A 108 21.20 16.92 -0.03
CA THR A 108 21.89 15.80 0.61
C THR A 108 21.19 14.47 0.32
N ALA A 109 19.86 14.45 0.36
CA ALA A 109 19.09 13.25 0.00
C ALA A 109 19.27 12.85 -1.47
N ALA A 110 19.59 13.79 -2.36
CA ALA A 110 19.83 13.50 -3.76
C ALA A 110 21.22 12.92 -4.05
N ASP A 111 22.19 13.19 -3.17
CA ASP A 111 23.57 12.71 -3.31
C ASP A 111 23.77 11.30 -2.72
N VAL A 112 22.78 10.77 -2.00
CA VAL A 112 22.85 9.48 -1.32
C VAL A 112 21.82 8.52 -1.93
N ALA A 113 22.27 7.34 -2.35
CA ALA A 113 21.38 6.27 -2.80
C ALA A 113 20.58 5.72 -1.62
N SER A 114 19.36 6.20 -1.45
CA SER A 114 18.44 5.84 -0.37
C SER A 114 16.99 5.81 -0.86
N ALA A 115 16.11 5.23 -0.06
CA ALA A 115 14.65 5.35 -0.23
C ALA A 115 14.10 6.69 0.29
N VAL A 116 14.94 7.49 0.96
CA VAL A 116 14.60 8.81 1.49
C VAL A 116 14.87 9.87 0.42
N GLY A 117 13.89 10.72 0.12
CA GLY A 117 14.04 11.78 -0.87
C GLY A 117 12.86 12.75 -0.90
N CYS A 118 12.84 13.64 -1.89
CA CYS A 118 11.86 14.74 -1.96
C CYS A 118 10.96 14.72 -3.20
N LEU A 119 11.22 13.81 -4.14
CA LEU A 119 10.49 13.70 -5.39
C LEU A 119 10.29 12.23 -5.77
N PHE A 120 9.05 11.82 -5.92
CA PHE A 120 8.65 10.45 -6.24
C PHE A 120 7.62 10.43 -7.36
N PHE A 121 7.55 9.31 -8.07
CA PHE A 121 6.53 9.06 -9.08
C PHE A 121 5.81 7.76 -8.79
N GLY A 122 4.49 7.77 -8.99
CA GLY A 122 3.62 6.62 -8.80
C GLY A 122 2.54 6.56 -9.87
N LEU A 123 1.82 5.45 -9.89
CA LEU A 123 0.79 5.12 -10.87
C LEU A 123 -0.40 4.48 -10.17
N ASP A 124 -1.60 4.76 -10.67
CA ASP A 124 -2.75 3.94 -10.36
C ASP A 124 -2.73 2.72 -11.30
N LEU A 125 -2.63 1.52 -10.72
CA LEU A 125 -2.47 0.28 -11.47
C LEU A 125 -3.83 -0.37 -11.73
N ASP A 126 -3.90 -1.19 -12.77
CA ASP A 126 -5.06 -2.04 -13.03
C ASP A 126 -5.22 -3.05 -11.88
N ASN A 127 -6.44 -3.21 -11.36
CA ASN A 127 -6.73 -4.25 -10.39
C ASN A 127 -7.38 -5.43 -11.14
N LEU A 128 -8.08 -6.32 -10.44
CA LEU A 128 -8.80 -7.42 -11.08
C LEU A 128 -10.28 -7.37 -10.70
N ALA A 129 -11.13 -7.33 -11.73
CA ALA A 129 -12.58 -7.52 -11.64
C ALA A 129 -13.25 -6.47 -10.72
N ASP A 130 -13.89 -6.91 -9.62
CA ASP A 130 -14.59 -5.98 -8.72
C ASP A 130 -13.64 -5.01 -8.00
N GLY A 131 -12.32 -5.22 -8.13
CA GLY A 131 -11.27 -4.35 -7.61
C GLY A 131 -10.92 -3.13 -8.48
N GLU A 132 -11.39 -3.04 -9.75
CA GLU A 132 -10.93 -1.99 -10.68
C GLU A 132 -11.14 -0.56 -10.17
N PHE A 133 -12.21 -0.32 -9.42
CA PHE A 133 -12.58 1.01 -8.96
C PHE A 133 -12.21 1.26 -7.50
N GLN A 134 -11.36 0.41 -6.91
CA GLN A 134 -10.97 0.56 -5.52
C GLN A 134 -10.08 1.77 -5.30
N GLN A 135 -10.10 2.25 -4.06
CA GLN A 135 -9.35 3.42 -3.66
C GLN A 135 -7.85 3.11 -3.70
N PHE A 136 -7.09 3.73 -4.60
CA PHE A 136 -5.62 3.73 -4.55
C PHE A 136 -5.11 4.94 -3.75
N GLY A 137 -3.83 4.93 -3.36
CA GLY A 137 -3.25 6.10 -2.73
C GLY A 137 -1.76 6.01 -2.42
N PHE A 138 -1.24 7.07 -1.83
CA PHE A 138 0.13 7.16 -1.37
C PHE A 138 0.19 7.40 0.14
N ILE A 139 1.08 6.71 0.83
CA ILE A 139 1.46 7.07 2.21
C ILE A 139 2.81 7.75 2.14
N VAL A 140 2.88 8.98 2.66
CA VAL A 140 4.12 9.74 2.77
C VAL A 140 4.51 9.82 4.23
N SER A 141 5.72 9.37 4.55
CA SER A 141 6.24 9.29 5.91
C SER A 141 7.38 10.28 6.09
N ASN A 142 7.23 11.20 7.04
CA ASN A 142 8.28 12.11 7.43
C ASN A 142 9.25 11.40 8.38
N VAL A 143 10.45 11.11 7.90
CA VAL A 143 11.50 10.45 8.67
C VAL A 143 12.35 11.42 9.48
N GLN A 144 12.13 12.74 9.34
CA GLN A 144 12.82 13.75 10.13
C GLN A 144 12.37 13.68 11.59
N THR A 145 13.27 14.00 12.52
CA THR A 145 13.02 13.89 13.97
C THR A 145 12.48 15.18 14.60
N ASP A 146 12.67 16.33 13.94
CA ASP A 146 12.34 17.65 14.48
C ASP A 146 11.75 18.65 13.47
N ILE A 147 11.86 18.37 12.16
CA ILE A 147 11.38 19.25 11.09
C ILE A 147 10.09 18.69 10.45
N PRO A 148 8.99 19.47 10.37
CA PRO A 148 7.80 19.04 9.64
C PRO A 148 8.04 19.06 8.12
N ALA A 149 7.37 18.15 7.41
CA ALA A 149 7.41 18.07 5.94
C ALA A 149 6.11 18.62 5.34
N THR A 150 6.20 19.42 4.29
CA THR A 150 5.06 19.84 3.47
C THR A 150 5.07 19.09 2.15
N ALA A 151 4.13 18.17 1.99
CA ALA A 151 4.01 17.35 0.79
C ALA A 151 2.74 17.67 -0.02
N TYR A 152 2.82 17.54 -1.33
CA TYR A 152 1.65 17.59 -2.21
C TYR A 152 1.79 16.55 -3.33
N VAL A 153 0.64 16.15 -3.86
CA VAL A 153 0.56 15.19 -4.97
C VAL A 153 -0.06 15.89 -6.17
N GLU A 154 0.62 15.79 -7.30
CA GLU A 154 0.14 16.25 -8.60
C GLU A 154 -0.13 15.07 -9.51
N VAL A 155 -1.09 15.23 -10.42
CA VAL A 155 -1.37 14.30 -11.51
C VAL A 155 -0.99 14.94 -12.84
N LYS A 156 -0.42 14.14 -13.74
CA LYS A 156 -0.03 14.59 -15.08
C LYS A 156 -1.23 14.58 -16.00
N ASN A 157 -1.78 15.73 -16.34
CA ASN A 157 -2.82 15.88 -17.34
C ASN A 157 -2.23 16.35 -18.67
N GLY A 158 -2.05 15.42 -19.62
CA GLY A 158 -1.37 15.68 -20.89
C GLY A 158 0.08 16.16 -20.66
N ASN A 159 0.35 17.43 -21.00
CA ASN A 159 1.66 18.07 -20.80
C ASN A 159 1.76 18.90 -19.53
N THR A 160 0.72 18.95 -18.70
CA THR A 160 0.66 19.79 -17.49
C THR A 160 0.55 18.95 -16.23
N TRP A 161 1.10 19.45 -15.14
CA TRP A 161 0.89 18.90 -13.79
C TRP A 161 -0.16 19.75 -13.08
N SER A 162 -1.12 19.10 -12.44
CA SER A 162 -2.15 19.75 -11.63
C SER A 162 -2.23 19.10 -10.27
N ILE A 163 -2.45 19.91 -9.23
CA ILE A 163 -2.59 19.43 -7.85
C ILE A 163 -3.79 18.46 -7.78
N ALA A 164 -3.51 17.22 -7.37
CA ALA A 164 -4.51 16.21 -7.06
C ALA A 164 -4.84 16.22 -5.56
N SER A 165 -3.86 16.47 -4.70
CA SER A 165 -4.04 16.57 -3.25
C SER A 165 -2.92 17.38 -2.58
N GLY A 166 -3.21 17.93 -1.39
CA GLY A 166 -2.30 18.78 -0.63
C GLY A 166 -2.41 20.28 -0.97
N PRO A 167 -1.52 21.13 -0.43
CA PRO A 167 -0.39 20.77 0.43
C PRO A 167 -0.83 20.18 1.77
N GLN A 168 -0.02 19.28 2.32
CA GLN A 168 -0.25 18.68 3.62
C GLN A 168 1.01 18.70 4.48
N VAL A 169 0.85 19.11 5.74
CA VAL A 169 1.94 19.21 6.71
C VAL A 169 1.98 17.92 7.54
N ILE A 170 3.08 17.21 7.47
CA ILE A 170 3.34 15.93 8.14
C ILE A 170 4.34 16.18 9.26
N GLN A 171 3.95 15.91 10.50
CA GLN A 171 4.80 16.15 11.66
C GLN A 171 6.03 15.23 11.64
N PRO A 172 7.10 15.57 12.38
CA PRO A 172 8.26 14.68 12.52
C PRO A 172 7.86 13.28 12.98
N LEU A 173 8.46 12.26 12.38
CA LEU A 173 8.20 10.84 12.65
C LEU A 173 6.73 10.41 12.45
N ASP A 174 5.97 11.15 11.63
CA ASP A 174 4.56 10.89 11.32
C ASP A 174 4.35 10.57 9.84
N SER A 175 3.15 10.10 9.49
CA SER A 175 2.78 9.74 8.12
C SER A 175 1.40 10.26 7.73
N PHE A 176 1.21 10.55 6.45
CA PHE A 176 -0.09 10.96 5.91
C PHE A 176 -0.48 10.14 4.68
N SER A 177 -1.73 9.69 4.65
CA SER A 177 -2.32 8.95 3.52
C SER A 177 -3.04 9.90 2.57
N PHE A 178 -2.51 10.04 1.36
CA PHE A 178 -3.16 10.72 0.25
C PHE A 178 -4.06 9.74 -0.50
N LEU A 179 -5.37 9.84 -0.26
CA LEU A 179 -6.41 9.13 -1.02
C LEU A 179 -6.72 9.93 -2.29
N LEU A 180 -6.67 9.28 -3.44
CA LEU A 180 -6.80 9.92 -4.75
C LEU A 180 -7.94 9.32 -5.56
N PRO A 181 -8.67 10.09 -6.38
CA PRO A 181 -9.71 9.52 -7.23
C PRO A 181 -9.16 8.46 -8.17
N ASP A 182 -10.00 7.48 -8.50
CA ASP A 182 -9.69 6.45 -9.49
C ASP A 182 -9.13 7.03 -10.80
N ASN A 183 -8.01 6.48 -11.23
CA ASN A 183 -7.30 6.83 -12.45
C ASN A 183 -6.53 5.62 -13.03
N HIS A 184 -7.00 4.40 -12.81
CA HIS A 184 -6.35 3.19 -13.34
C HIS A 184 -6.41 3.13 -14.86
N GLN A 185 -5.65 2.21 -15.43
CA GLN A 185 -5.69 1.89 -16.85
C GLN A 185 -6.15 0.46 -17.02
N GLU A 186 -7.33 0.28 -17.61
CA GLU A 186 -7.85 -1.03 -17.95
C GLU A 186 -6.89 -1.81 -18.87
N GLY A 187 -6.54 -3.02 -18.44
CA GLY A 187 -5.66 -3.95 -19.12
C GLY A 187 -4.19 -3.50 -19.18
N SER A 188 -3.39 -4.20 -19.97
CA SER A 188 -1.98 -3.81 -20.19
C SER A 188 -1.87 -2.67 -21.21
N GLY A 189 -1.10 -1.62 -20.89
CA GLY A 189 -0.92 -0.49 -21.79
C GLY A 189 -0.09 0.66 -21.24
N ILE A 190 -0.15 1.80 -21.94
CA ILE A 190 0.45 3.07 -21.51
C ILE A 190 -0.68 4.09 -21.37
N LYS A 191 -0.93 4.54 -20.14
CA LYS A 191 -1.83 5.66 -19.88
C LYS A 191 -1.11 7.00 -20.04
N ALA A 192 -1.34 7.66 -21.17
CA ALA A 192 -0.85 9.02 -21.38
C ALA A 192 -1.53 9.96 -20.37
N GLY A 193 -0.75 10.49 -19.41
CA GLY A 193 -1.28 11.35 -18.36
C GLY A 193 -1.93 10.62 -17.17
N GLY A 194 -1.45 9.42 -16.84
CA GLY A 194 -1.84 8.70 -15.62
C GLY A 194 -0.84 8.81 -14.46
N ALA A 195 0.29 9.50 -14.66
CA ALA A 195 1.37 9.54 -13.69
C ALA A 195 1.11 10.55 -12.57
N TYR A 196 1.44 10.15 -11.36
CA TYR A 196 1.44 11.01 -10.17
C TYR A 196 2.85 11.42 -9.80
N ARG A 197 2.99 12.63 -9.28
CA ARG A 197 4.23 13.19 -8.76
C ARG A 197 3.99 13.62 -7.31
N ILE A 198 4.76 13.05 -6.40
CA ILE A 198 4.77 13.44 -4.99
C ILE A 198 5.98 14.34 -4.78
N THR A 199 5.76 15.54 -4.27
CA THR A 199 6.84 16.49 -3.94
C THR A 199 6.76 16.85 -2.47
N SER A 200 7.92 16.88 -1.81
CA SER A 200 8.10 17.31 -0.41
C SER A 200 9.20 18.36 -0.32
N ASP A 201 9.12 19.26 0.66
CA ASP A 201 10.14 20.26 0.97
C ASP A 201 11.29 19.72 1.85
N THR A 202 11.05 18.63 2.58
CA THR A 202 12.06 17.90 3.35
C THR A 202 12.07 16.41 2.97
N PRO A 203 13.18 15.68 3.26
CA PRO A 203 13.29 14.28 2.86
C PRO A 203 12.30 13.38 3.60
N VAL A 204 11.50 12.66 2.81
CA VAL A 204 10.44 11.74 3.23
C VAL A 204 10.64 10.37 2.58
N VAL A 205 9.83 9.39 2.97
CA VAL A 205 9.67 8.11 2.25
C VAL A 205 8.25 8.05 1.71
N ALA A 206 8.06 7.53 0.51
CA ALA A 206 6.75 7.38 -0.11
C ALA A 206 6.44 5.92 -0.45
N TYR A 207 5.23 5.49 -0.13
CA TYR A 207 4.68 4.18 -0.45
C TYR A 207 3.46 4.35 -1.33
N GLN A 208 3.31 3.49 -2.32
CA GLN A 208 2.10 3.37 -3.12
C GLN A 208 1.32 2.14 -2.67
N PHE A 209 0.00 2.31 -2.52
CA PHE A 209 -0.93 1.21 -2.25
C PHE A 209 -1.98 1.14 -3.34
N ASN A 210 -2.22 -0.06 -3.85
CA ASN A 210 -3.31 -0.33 -4.76
C ASN A 210 -3.95 -1.72 -4.49
N PRO A 211 -5.17 -1.77 -3.94
CA PRO A 211 -5.87 -0.68 -3.27
C PRO A 211 -5.37 -0.43 -1.84
N ILE A 212 -5.67 0.75 -1.29
CA ILE A 212 -5.22 1.16 0.05
C ILE A 212 -6.05 0.61 1.21
N ASP A 213 -7.32 0.27 0.95
CA ASP A 213 -8.22 -0.28 1.98
C ASP A 213 -8.11 -1.80 2.12
N GLY A 214 -7.49 -2.48 1.15
CA GLY A 214 -7.24 -3.92 1.15
C GLY A 214 -8.50 -4.80 1.20
N GLN A 215 -9.70 -4.22 1.20
CA GLN A 215 -10.95 -4.96 1.36
C GLN A 215 -11.65 -5.05 0.01
N LEU A 216 -11.86 -6.28 -0.44
CA LEU A 216 -12.39 -6.71 -1.76
C LEU A 216 -11.35 -6.87 -2.87
N SER A 217 -10.07 -6.58 -2.62
CA SER A 217 -9.05 -6.91 -3.61
C SER A 217 -8.57 -8.34 -3.49
N TYR A 218 -8.49 -9.03 -4.62
CA TYR A 218 -7.79 -10.31 -4.71
C TYR A 218 -6.26 -10.14 -4.68
N THR A 219 -5.77 -8.90 -4.91
CA THR A 219 -4.35 -8.53 -4.94
C THR A 219 -4.14 -7.19 -4.22
N THR A 220 -3.41 -7.19 -3.11
CA THR A 220 -3.00 -5.95 -2.44
C THR A 220 -1.55 -5.68 -2.78
N ASP A 221 -1.29 -4.68 -3.62
CA ASP A 221 0.06 -4.26 -3.92
C ASP A 221 0.45 -3.06 -3.06
N ALA A 222 1.58 -3.20 -2.38
CA ALA A 222 2.28 -2.11 -1.73
C ALA A 222 3.69 -2.04 -2.30
N SER A 223 4.06 -0.90 -2.85
CA SER A 223 5.41 -0.68 -3.37
C SER A 223 6.06 0.51 -2.67
N LEU A 224 7.32 0.32 -2.29
CA LEU A 224 8.19 1.42 -1.89
C LEU A 224 8.56 2.20 -3.15
N LEU A 225 8.28 3.50 -3.16
CA LEU A 225 8.67 4.37 -4.26
C LEU A 225 10.10 4.84 -4.05
N TYR A 226 10.96 4.56 -5.02
CA TYR A 226 12.30 5.11 -5.03
C TYR A 226 12.28 6.58 -5.44
N PRO A 227 13.02 7.46 -4.74
CA PRO A 227 13.11 8.85 -5.12
C PRO A 227 13.83 8.98 -6.46
N VAL A 228 13.53 10.05 -7.21
CA VAL A 228 14.13 10.30 -8.53
C VAL A 228 15.66 10.30 -8.50
N ALA A 229 16.25 10.76 -7.40
CA ALA A 229 17.70 10.82 -7.24
C ALA A 229 18.38 9.44 -7.23
N SER A 230 17.67 8.36 -6.89
CA SER A 230 18.24 7.02 -6.87
C SER A 230 18.20 6.31 -8.22
N TRP A 231 17.79 6.99 -9.31
CA TRP A 231 17.62 6.39 -10.64
C TRP A 231 18.89 6.48 -11.51
N THR A 232 19.93 7.16 -11.02
CA THR A 232 21.17 7.44 -11.74
C THR A 232 22.34 6.65 -11.17
#